data_AF-A0A317MYH3-F1
#
_entry.id   AF-A0A317MYH3-F1
#
_cell.length_a   1.000
_cell.length_b   1.000
_cell.length_c   1.000
_cell.angle_alpha   90.00
_cell.angle_beta   90.00
_cell.angle_gamma   90.00
#
_symmetry.space_group_name_H-M   'P 1'
#
loop_
_entity.id
_entity.type
_entity.pdbx_description
1 polymer ?
#
loop_
_entity_poly.entity_id
_entity_poly.type
_entity_poly.pdbx_seq_one_letter_code
_entity_poly.pdbx_strand_id
1 'polypeptide(L)'
;MVTFDSPFERCPVCHNYVLLDSTQQECACEHGCAKNQICPLGRFFSGQQYKDGAVTSQSTAGLPMQAAMKKSGSTSLYRVA
;
A
#
# COMPACT_ATOMS: atom_id res chain seq x y z
N MET A 1 22.87 -1.26 -27.57
CA MET A 1 21.65 -0.41 -27.57
C MET A 1 21.17 -0.36 -26.13
N VAL A 2 21.10 0.82 -25.51
CA VAL A 2 20.55 0.94 -24.15
C VAL A 2 19.03 0.91 -24.27
N THR A 3 18.43 -0.21 -23.88
CA THR A 3 16.99 -0.30 -23.67
C THR A 3 16.69 0.20 -22.28
N PHE A 4 15.73 1.11 -22.19
CA PHE A 4 15.26 1.60 -20.92
C PHE A 4 14.37 0.50 -20.32
N ASP A 5 14.86 -0.17 -19.26
CA ASP A 5 14.24 -1.37 -18.68
C ASP A 5 12.98 -1.05 -17.85
N SER A 6 12.86 0.21 -17.41
CA SER A 6 11.75 0.65 -16.56
C SER A 6 10.61 1.28 -17.38
N PRO A 7 9.35 1.09 -16.99
CA PRO A 7 8.22 1.75 -17.66
C PRO A 7 8.31 3.28 -17.51
N PHE A 8 8.01 4.02 -18.58
CA PHE A 8 8.01 5.49 -18.59
C PHE A 8 6.83 6.04 -19.38
N GLU A 9 6.32 7.22 -18.98
CA GLU A 9 5.21 7.89 -19.66
C GLU A 9 5.46 9.41 -19.69
N ARG A 10 4.81 10.12 -20.63
CA ARG A 10 4.96 11.58 -20.75
C ARG A 10 4.00 12.29 -19.82
N CYS A 11 4.51 13.05 -18.86
CA CYS A 11 3.69 13.82 -17.95
C CYS A 11 3.14 15.09 -18.64
N PRO A 12 1.81 15.34 -18.62
CA PRO A 12 1.22 16.53 -19.25
C PRO A 12 1.46 17.81 -18.45
N VAL A 13 1.91 17.73 -17.19
CA VAL A 13 2.15 18.88 -16.32
C VAL A 13 3.56 19.45 -16.52
N CYS A 14 4.58 18.60 -16.42
CA CYS A 14 5.98 19.02 -16.60
C CYS A 14 6.50 18.84 -18.03
N HIS A 15 5.69 18.27 -18.94
CA HIS A 15 6.00 18.01 -20.35
C HIS A 15 7.22 17.12 -20.62
N ASN A 16 7.76 16.48 -19.58
CA ASN A 16 8.90 15.57 -19.62
C ASN A 16 8.47 14.11 -19.48
N TYR A 17 9.38 13.20 -19.84
CA TYR A 17 9.25 11.78 -19.56
C TYR A 17 9.49 11.53 -18.08
N VAL A 18 8.59 10.76 -17.46
CA VAL A 18 8.68 10.35 -16.05
C VAL A 18 8.77 8.84 -15.95
N LEU A 19 9.54 8.37 -14.98
CA LEU A 19 9.68 6.96 -14.69
C LEU A 19 8.51 6.50 -13.83
N LEU A 20 7.79 5.49 -14.29
CA LEU A 20 6.63 4.95 -13.59
C LEU A 20 7.01 3.87 -12.57
N ASP A 21 8.29 3.50 -12.53
CA ASP A 21 8.85 2.54 -11.57
C ASP A 21 9.23 3.21 -10.23
N SER A 22 9.42 4.53 -10.24
CA SER A 22 9.66 5.32 -9.03
C SER A 22 8.37 5.56 -8.24
N THR A 23 8.47 6.01 -6.99
CA THR A 23 7.28 6.42 -6.23
C THR A 23 6.75 7.79 -6.69
N GLN A 24 5.47 8.06 -6.44
CA GLN A 24 4.88 9.38 -6.73
C GLN A 24 5.62 10.51 -6.01
N GLN A 25 6.14 10.25 -4.81
CA GLN A 25 6.86 11.22 -4.01
C GLN A 25 8.23 11.55 -4.63
N GLU A 26 8.96 10.55 -5.12
CA GLU A 26 10.23 10.75 -5.82
C GLU A 26 10.03 11.55 -7.11
N CYS A 27 9.04 11.16 -7.94
CA CYS A 27 8.69 11.89 -9.14
C CYS A 27 8.32 13.36 -8.84
N ALA A 28 7.57 13.62 -7.76
CA ALA A 28 7.21 14.97 -7.35
C ALA A 28 8.43 15.79 -6.90
N CYS A 29 9.40 15.17 -6.21
CA CYS A 29 10.65 15.82 -5.83
C CYS A 29 11.53 16.14 -7.04
N GLU A 30 11.63 15.23 -8.01
CA GLU A 30 12.45 15.42 -9.22
C GLU A 30 11.86 16.49 -10.16
N HIS A 31 10.53 16.51 -10.32
CA HIS A 31 9.86 17.39 -11.29
C HIS A 31 9.23 18.64 -10.66
N GLY A 32 9.35 18.84 -9.35
CA GLY A 32 8.81 20.00 -8.65
C GLY A 32 7.28 20.09 -8.71
N CYS A 33 6.58 18.96 -8.65
CA CYS A 33 5.12 18.91 -8.74
C CYS A 33 4.47 19.69 -7.59
N ALA A 34 3.42 20.46 -7.88
CA ALA A 34 2.72 21.26 -6.89
C ALA A 34 1.99 20.37 -5.86
N LYS A 35 2.15 20.67 -4.56
CA LYS A 35 1.60 19.87 -3.44
C LYS A 35 0.06 19.79 -3.42
N ASN A 36 -0.64 20.70 -4.09
CA ASN A 36 -2.10 20.76 -4.14
C ASN A 36 -2.70 20.29 -5.48
N GLN A 37 -1.89 19.73 -6.37
CA GLN A 37 -2.34 19.20 -7.66
C GLN A 37 -2.48 17.68 -7.58
N ILE A 38 -3.60 17.16 -8.09
CA ILE A 38 -3.79 15.71 -8.24
C ILE A 38 -2.90 15.26 -9.40
N CYS A 39 -1.97 14.33 -9.14
CA CYS A 39 -1.08 13.84 -10.19
C CYS A 39 -1.89 13.07 -11.26
N PRO A 40 -1.82 13.48 -12.54
CA PRO A 40 -2.55 12.78 -13.62
C PRO A 40 -2.03 11.35 -13.85
N LEU A 41 -0.79 11.07 -13.41
CA LEU A 41 -0.17 9.76 -13.48
C LEU A 41 -0.26 8.97 -12.15
N GLY A 42 -1.01 9.48 -11.16
CA GLY A 42 -1.15 8.87 -9.83
C GLY A 42 -1.55 7.39 -9.85
N ARG A 43 -2.35 6.99 -10.85
CA ARG A 43 -2.76 5.58 -11.04
C ARG A 43 -1.61 4.62 -11.29
N PHE A 44 -0.52 5.09 -11.92
CA PHE A 44 0.65 4.25 -12.23
C PHE A 44 1.51 4.03 -10.99
N PHE A 45 1.60 5.04 -10.12
CA PHE A 45 2.34 4.97 -8.86
C PHE A 45 1.64 4.16 -7.76
N SER A 46 0.36 3.86 -7.92
CA SER A 46 -0.47 3.19 -6.90
C SER A 46 -0.33 1.65 -6.88
N GLY A 47 0.43 1.07 -7.81
CA GLY A 47 0.39 -0.37 -8.12
C GLY A 47 1.68 -1.16 -7.91
N GLN A 48 2.78 -0.54 -7.45
CA GLN A 48 4.05 -1.22 -7.17
C GLN A 48 3.99 -1.94 -5.80
N GLN A 49 2.93 -2.70 -5.56
CA GLN A 49 2.91 -3.67 -4.47
C GLN A 49 3.47 -4.96 -5.07
N TYR A 50 4.79 -5.15 -4.96
CA TYR A 50 5.40 -6.44 -5.23
C TYR A 50 4.78 -7.45 -4.26
N LYS A 51 3.74 -8.15 -4.70
CA LYS A 51 3.14 -9.24 -3.94
C LYS A 51 4.10 -10.41 -4.10
N ASP A 52 5.10 -10.47 -3.22
CA ASP A 52 5.82 -11.71 -2.93
C ASP A 52 4.81 -12.85 -2.88
N GLY A 53 5.07 -13.94 -3.61
CA GLY A 53 4.14 -15.03 -3.89
C GLY A 53 3.55 -15.72 -2.65
N ALA A 54 2.62 -15.06 -1.97
CA ALA A 54 1.77 -15.65 -0.96
C ALA A 54 0.58 -16.29 -1.67
N VAL A 55 0.74 -17.59 -1.97
CA VAL A 55 -0.37 -18.53 -2.03
C VAL A 55 -1.26 -18.31 -0.81
N THR A 56 -2.32 -17.52 -0.96
CA THR A 56 -3.34 -17.37 0.07
C THR A 56 -4.62 -17.93 -0.52
N SER A 57 -4.87 -19.19 -0.19
CA SER A 57 -6.08 -19.92 -0.52
C SER A 57 -7.32 -19.08 -0.23
N GLN A 58 -8.23 -19.10 -1.19
CA GLN A 58 -9.57 -18.56 -1.10
C GLN A 58 -10.22 -18.97 0.23
N SER A 59 -10.60 -17.99 1.06
CA SER A 59 -11.55 -18.22 2.16
C SER A 59 -12.85 -17.54 1.79
N THR A 60 -13.69 -18.30 1.09
CA THR A 60 -15.10 -18.00 0.88
C THR A 60 -15.82 -17.95 2.22
N ALA A 61 -16.63 -16.91 2.39
CA ALA A 61 -17.53 -16.73 3.50
C ALA A 61 -18.43 -17.95 3.75
N GLY A 62 -18.63 -18.28 5.03
CA GLY A 62 -19.64 -19.23 5.52
C GLY A 62 -19.67 -19.27 7.05
N LEU A 63 -20.69 -18.64 7.65
CA LEU A 63 -21.07 -18.70 9.08
C LEU A 63 -21.55 -20.12 9.50
N PRO A 64 -22.11 -20.35 10.72
CA PRO A 64 -21.58 -20.16 12.09
C PRO A 64 -21.82 -21.42 12.95
N MET A 65 -20.93 -21.84 13.88
CA MET A 65 -21.37 -22.84 14.87
C MET A 65 -20.53 -22.97 16.17
N GLN A 66 -21.07 -22.35 17.23
CA GLN A 66 -21.30 -22.85 18.61
C GLN A 66 -20.19 -23.40 19.53
N ALA A 67 -20.44 -23.07 20.81
CA ALA A 67 -20.12 -23.77 22.07
C ALA A 67 -18.85 -23.27 22.81
N ALA A 68 -19.02 -22.50 23.89
CA ALA A 68 -19.18 -22.96 25.29
C ALA A 68 -17.81 -23.34 25.90
N MET A 69 -17.29 -22.74 26.97
CA MET A 69 -17.67 -22.87 28.39
C MET A 69 -16.80 -21.87 29.22
N LYS A 70 -17.32 -20.97 30.08
CA LYS A 70 -17.43 -21.08 31.57
C LYS A 70 -16.17 -21.62 32.26
N LYS A 71 -15.58 -21.12 33.35
CA LYS A 71 -15.69 -20.06 34.40
C LYS A 71 -14.24 -19.99 34.98
N SER A 72 -13.69 -18.98 35.64
CA SER A 72 -13.93 -18.40 36.99
C SER A 72 -12.58 -17.70 37.29
N GLY A 73 -12.53 -16.40 37.56
CA GLY A 73 -12.49 -15.89 38.93
C GLY A 73 -11.13 -16.08 39.59
N SER A 74 -10.34 -15.01 39.75
CA SER A 74 -9.72 -14.72 41.05
C SER A 74 -9.14 -13.31 41.08
N THR A 75 -9.69 -12.54 42.00
CA THR A 75 -9.31 -11.20 42.43
C THR A 75 -7.86 -11.14 42.89
N SER A 76 -7.15 -10.07 42.55
CA SER A 76 -6.12 -9.56 43.46
C SER A 76 -5.79 -8.10 43.20
N LEU A 77 -6.39 -7.26 44.03
CA LEU A 77 -5.86 -5.97 44.40
C LEU A 77 -4.52 -6.18 45.09
N TYR A 78 -3.46 -5.58 44.57
CA TYR A 78 -2.30 -5.22 45.37
C TYR A 78 -2.07 -3.72 45.24
N ARG A 79 -2.17 -3.07 46.40
CA ARG A 79 -1.97 -1.65 46.63
C ARG A 79 -0.52 -1.26 46.40
N VAL A 80 -0.27 -0.05 45.92
CA VAL A 80 1.00 0.65 46.14
C VAL A 80 0.67 1.97 46.80
N ALA A 81 1.35 2.20 47.92
CA ALA A 81 1.21 3.34 48.83
C ALA A 81 1.78 4.64 48.23
#